data_AF-A0A3D5U8H7-F1
#
_entry.id   AF-A0A3D5U8H7-F1
#
_cell.length_a   1.000
_cell.length_b   1.000
_cell.length_c   1.000
_cell.angle_alpha   90.00
_cell.angle_beta   90.00
_cell.angle_gamma   90.00
#
_symmetry.space_group_name_H-M   'P 1'
#
loop_
_entity.id
_entity.type
_entity.pdbx_description
1 polymer ?
#
loop_
_entity_poly.entity_id
_entity_poly.type
_entity_poly.pdbx_seq_one_letter_code
_entity_poly.pdbx_strand_id
1 'polypeptide(L)' 'MLQGSYVALVTPFKNGSVDWTALENLINFHLQNGTDGILLLGTT' A
#
# COMPACT_ATOMS: atom_id res chain seq x y z
N MET A 1 12.77 0.73 -18.04
CA MET A 1 12.61 -0.19 -16.90
C MET A 1 12.22 0.64 -15.69
N LEU A 2 11.38 0.10 -14.81
CA LEU A 2 11.09 0.71 -13.51
C LEU A 2 12.22 0.34 -12.54
N GLN A 3 12.66 1.27 -11.71
CA GLN A 3 13.74 1.09 -10.74
C GLN A 3 13.43 1.90 -9.48
N GLY A 4 13.67 1.31 -8.30
CA GLY A 4 13.33 1.90 -7.01
C GLY A 4 12.67 0.90 -6.07
N SER A 5 12.11 1.39 -4.98
CA SER A 5 11.32 0.65 -4.00
C SER A 5 9.84 0.67 -4.38
N TYR A 6 9.34 -0.46 -4.86
CA TYR A 6 7.92 -0.67 -5.15
C TYR A 6 7.32 -1.60 -4.10
N VAL A 7 6.48 -1.06 -3.22
CA VAL A 7 5.89 -1.86 -2.14
C VAL A 7 4.73 -2.69 -2.66
N ALA A 8 4.76 -4.00 -2.42
CA ALA A 8 3.57 -4.85 -2.52
C ALA A 8 2.69 -4.56 -1.30
N LEU A 9 1.69 -3.71 -1.45
CA LEU A 9 0.94 -3.18 -0.30
C LEU A 9 -0.08 -4.20 0.19
N VAL A 10 -0.07 -4.47 1.50
CA VAL A 10 -1.08 -5.30 2.13
C VAL A 10 -2.46 -4.67 1.96
N THR A 11 -3.49 -5.49 1.76
CA THR A 11 -4.89 -5.02 1.79
C THR A 11 -5.40 -5.14 3.22
N PRO A 12 -5.57 -4.04 3.98
CA PRO A 12 -6.06 -4.12 5.34
C PRO A 12 -7.55 -4.46 5.35
N PHE A 13 -7.94 -5.36 6.26
CA PHE A 13 -9.33 -5.75 6.48
C PHE A 13 -9.74 -5.46 7.93
N LYS A 14 -10.98 -5.04 8.09
CA LYS A 14 -11.64 -4.86 9.38
C LYS A 14 -13.08 -5.37 9.28
N ASN A 15 -13.44 -6.29 10.17
CA ASN A 15 -14.77 -6.91 10.21
C ASN A 15 -15.18 -7.56 8.88
N GLY A 16 -14.25 -8.23 8.19
CA GLY A 16 -14.51 -8.96 6.95
C GLY A 16 -14.60 -8.10 5.69
N SER A 17 -14.44 -6.78 5.79
CA SER A 17 -14.43 -5.84 4.68
C SER A 17 -13.12 -5.06 4.63
N VAL A 18 -12.81 -4.46 3.48
CA VAL A 18 -11.62 -3.60 3.33
C VAL A 18 -11.72 -2.43 4.31
N ASP A 19 -10.64 -2.21 5.07
CA ASP A 19 -10.50 -1.04 5.93
C ASP A 19 -9.91 0.11 5.11
N TRP A 20 -10.79 0.93 4.52
CA TRP A 20 -10.41 2.04 3.67
C TRP A 20 -9.58 3.11 4.39
N THR A 21 -9.88 3.37 5.67
CA THR A 21 -9.12 4.32 6.49
C THR A 21 -7.70 3.81 6.74
N ALA A 22 -7.54 2.53 7.06
CA ALA A 22 -6.21 1.93 7.20
C ALA A 22 -5.43 1.93 5.89
N LEU A 23 -6.10 1.64 4.76
CA LEU A 23 -5.47 1.65 3.44
C LEU A 23 -4.98 3.06 3.07
N GLU A 24 -5.79 4.10 3.30
CA GLU A 24 -5.39 5.49 3.10
C GLU A 24 -4.18 5.87 3.96
N ASN A 25 -4.17 5.48 5.23
CA ASN A 25 -3.04 5.74 6.13
C ASN A 25 -1.76 5.04 5.65
N LEU A 26 -1.84 3.82 5.14
CA LEU A 26 -0.70 3.09 4.58
C LEU A 26 -0.16 3.78 3.32
N ILE A 27 -1.04 4.23 2.43
CA ILE A 27 -0.65 4.99 1.24
C ILE A 27 0.05 6.29 1.65
N ASN A 28 -0.51 7.03 2.60
CA ASN A 28 0.07 8.27 3.11
C ASN A 28 1.43 8.03 3.77
N PHE A 29 1.60 6.93 4.50
CA PHE A 29 2.89 6.53 5.05
C PHE A 29 3.93 6.35 3.94
N HIS A 30 3.61 5.61 2.87
CA HIS A 30 4.54 5.39 1.75
C HIS A 30 4.86 6.67 0.97
N LEU A 31 3.87 7.55 0.78
CA LEU A 31 4.06 8.87 0.17
C LEU A 31 5.02 9.73 0.99
N GLN A 32 4.83 9.80 2.32
CA GLN A 32 5.69 10.59 3.22
C GLN A 32 7.13 10.06 3.29
N ASN A 33 7.33 8.76 3.09
CA ASN A 33 8.65 8.12 3.11
C ASN A 33 9.30 8.02 1.72
N GLY A 34 8.68 8.55 0.66
CA GLY A 34 9.28 8.57 -0.67
C GLY A 34 9.41 7.19 -1.32
N THR A 35 8.44 6.30 -1.09
CA THR A 35 8.38 5.01 -1.82
C THR A 35 8.14 5.27 -3.30
N ASP A 36 8.94 4.66 -4.18
CA ASP A 36 8.91 4.94 -5.64
C ASP A 36 7.64 4.42 -6.34
N GLY A 37 6.93 3.46 -5.73
CA GLY A 37 5.62 3.04 -6.21
C GLY A 37 4.89 2.05 -5.31
N ILE A 38 3.61 1.85 -5.61
CA ILE A 38 2.72 0.95 -4.88
C ILE A 38 2.17 -0.10 -5.85
N LEU A 39 2.30 -1.37 -5.49
CA LEU A 39 1.71 -2.50 -6.19
C LEU A 39 0.49 -2.98 -5.37
N LEU A 40 -0.70 -2.84 -5.94
CA LEU A 40 -1.97 -3.24 -5.35
C LEU A 40 -2.45 -4.57 -5.94
N LEU A 41 -3.24 -5.31 -5.16
CA LEU A 41 -3.91 -6.56 -5.59
C LEU A 41 -2.95 -7.68 -6.06
N GLY A 42 -1.68 -7.59 -5.67
CA GLY A 42 -0.70 -8.66 -5.80
C GLY A 42 -0.64 -9.54 -4.56
N THR A 43 0.22 -10.56 -4.61
CA THR A 43 0.70 -11.21 -3.40
C THR A 43 1.80 -10.36 -2.78
N THR A 44 1.73 -10.16 -1.47
CA THR A 44 2.77 -9.54 -0.65
C THR A 44 3.47 -10.58 0.18
#